data_AF-G2FRT0-F1
#
_entry.id   AF-G2FRT0-F1
#
_cell.length_a   1.000
_cell.length_b   1.000
_cell.length_c   1.000
_cell.angle_alpha   90.00
_cell.angle_beta   90.00
_cell.angle_gamma   90.00
#
_symmetry.space_group_name_H-M   'P 1'
#
loop_
_entity.id
_entity.type
_entity.pdbx_description
1 polymer ?
#
loop_
_entity_poly.entity_id
_entity_poly.type
_entity_poly.pdbx_seq_one_letter_code
_entity_poly.pdbx_strand_id
1 'polypeptide(L)' 'MENSNELTDHEKLKLHEILCNETLGVKKIESVTSMVKDQELASFIQSTLATRRQKLQEMQQVSGSSTLQ' A
#
# COMPACT_ATOMS: atom_id res chain seq x y z
N MET A 1 -11.47 -31.42 -5.12
CA MET A 1 -10.70 -30.36 -5.78
C MET A 1 -10.57 -29.25 -4.74
N GLU A 2 -9.39 -29.13 -4.12
CA GLU A 2 -9.14 -28.09 -3.12
C GLU A 2 -9.22 -26.71 -3.79
N ASN A 3 -9.87 -25.79 -3.10
CA ASN A 3 -10.13 -24.44 -3.57
C ASN A 3 -8.82 -23.63 -3.40
N SER A 4 -7.89 -23.73 -4.35
CA SER A 4 -6.54 -23.14 -4.33
C SER A 4 -6.50 -21.61 -4.50
N ASN A 5 -7.46 -20.88 -3.94
CA ASN A 5 -7.54 -19.42 -4.00
C ASN A 5 -7.15 -18.71 -2.69
N GLU A 6 -6.80 -19.47 -1.65
CA GLU A 6 -6.28 -18.90 -0.41
C GLU A 6 -4.77 -18.77 -0.45
N LEU A 7 -4.29 -17.60 -0.04
CA LEU A 7 -2.88 -17.40 0.25
C LEU A 7 -2.47 -18.34 1.38
N THR A 8 -1.31 -18.97 1.22
CA THR A 8 -0.66 -19.68 2.31
C THR A 8 -0.22 -18.71 3.42
N ASP A 9 0.09 -19.23 4.62
CA ASP A 9 0.48 -18.37 5.75
C ASP A 9 1.77 -17.58 5.49
N HIS A 10 2.71 -18.14 4.73
CA HIS A 10 3.93 -17.40 4.35
C HIS A 10 3.64 -16.29 3.34
N GLU A 11 2.72 -16.49 2.41
CA GLU A 11 2.26 -15.46 1.47
C GLU A 11 1.47 -14.36 2.18
N LYS A 12 0.62 -14.71 3.15
CA LYS A 12 -0.07 -13.73 4.01
C LYS A 12 0.93 -12.88 4.79
N LEU A 13 1.94 -13.50 5.40
CA LEU A 13 2.99 -12.79 6.14
C LEU A 13 3.77 -11.85 5.21
N LYS A 14 4.11 -12.31 4.00
CA LYS A 14 4.80 -11.48 3.02
C LYS A 14 3.94 -10.30 2.54
N LEU A 15 2.65 -10.53 2.30
CA LEU A 15 1.71 -9.48 1.94
C LEU A 15 1.59 -8.44 3.05
N HIS A 16 1.53 -8.87 4.32
CA HIS A 16 1.53 -7.97 5.47
C HIS A 16 2.80 -7.11 5.52
N GLU A 17 3.99 -7.70 5.31
CA GLU A 17 5.25 -6.95 5.25
C GLU A 17 5.23 -5.90 4.12
N ILE A 18 4.74 -6.27 2.93
CA ILE A 18 4.59 -5.36 1.79
C ILE A 18 3.65 -4.19 2.15
N LEU A 19 2.50 -4.48 2.77
CA LEU A 19 1.53 -3.48 3.20
C LEU A 19 2.13 -2.51 4.23
N CYS A 20 2.87 -3.02 5.22
CA CYS A 20 3.56 -2.18 6.19
C CYS A 20 4.58 -1.24 5.52
N ASN A 21 5.39 -1.77 4.61
CA ASN A 21 6.43 -1.01 3.91
C ASN A 21 5.83 0.09 3.02
N GLU A 22 4.79 -0.22 2.25
CA GLU A 22 4.14 0.79 1.41
C GLU A 22 3.41 1.85 2.25
N THR A 23 2.78 1.44 3.37
CA THR A 23 2.17 2.39 4.33
C THR A 23 3.21 3.37 4.88
N LEU A 24 4.40 2.87 5.25
CA LEU A 24 5.49 3.72 5.73
C LEU A 24 5.99 4.66 4.63
N GLY A 25 6.12 4.16 3.39
CA GLY A 25 6.51 4.96 2.23
C GLY A 25 5.55 6.11 1.95
N VAL A 26 4.24 5.85 1.96
CA VAL A 26 3.18 6.85 1.80
C VAL A 26 3.29 7.93 2.87
N LYS A 27 3.37 7.55 4.16
CA LYS A 27 3.49 8.50 5.27
C LYS A 27 4.75 9.36 5.18
N LYS A 28 5.87 8.76 4.74
CA LYS A 28 7.13 9.50 4.54
C LYS A 28 6.96 10.57 3.48
N ILE A 29 6.36 10.23 2.33
CA ILE A 29 6.12 11.19 1.25
C ILE A 29 5.16 12.29 1.71
N GLU A 30 4.06 11.94 2.39
CA GLU A 30 3.12 12.91 2.98
C GLU A 30 3.84 13.92 3.90
N SER A 31 4.71 13.42 4.78
CA SER A 31 5.44 14.27 5.74
C SER A 31 6.38 15.29 5.08
N VAL A 32 6.95 14.95 3.92
CA VAL A 32 7.88 15.85 3.20
C VAL A 32 7.19 16.70 2.14
N THR A 33 5.97 16.36 1.73
CA THR A 33 5.25 17.07 0.65
C THR A 33 5.03 18.53 0.99
N SER A 34 4.75 18.86 2.26
CA SER A 34 4.59 20.25 2.71
C SER A 34 5.87 21.08 2.65
N MET A 35 7.04 20.44 2.53
CA MET A 35 8.34 21.10 2.40
C MET A 35 8.69 21.41 0.95
N VAL A 36 7.95 20.85 -0.02
CA VAL A 36 8.18 21.05 -1.45
C VAL A 36 7.57 22.39 -1.87
N LYS A 37 8.43 23.33 -2.27
CA LYS A 37 8.02 24.67 -2.71
C LYS A 37 7.69 24.75 -4.21
N ASP A 38 8.22 23.81 -4.99
CA ASP A 38 7.97 23.72 -6.41
C ASP A 38 6.57 23.13 -6.65
N GLN A 39 5.70 23.91 -7.29
CA GLN A 39 4.29 23.58 -7.45
C GLN A 39 4.08 22.39 -8.39
N GLU A 40 4.92 22.26 -9.43
CA GLU A 40 4.83 21.16 -10.39
C GLU A 40 5.24 19.86 -9.71
N LEU A 41 6.35 19.86 -8.98
CA LEU A 41 6.83 18.74 -8.21
C LEU A 41 5.84 18.35 -7.11
N ALA A 42 5.26 19.32 -6.38
CA ALA A 42 4.24 19.05 -5.37
C ALA A 42 3.00 18.37 -5.99
N SER A 43 2.56 18.84 -7.16
CA SER A 43 1.42 18.25 -7.88
C SER A 43 1.73 16.83 -8.37
N PHE A 44 2.94 16.61 -8.89
CA PHE A 44 3.41 15.28 -9.29
C PHE A 44 3.46 14.31 -8.08
N ILE A 45 3.97 14.78 -6.94
CA ILE A 45 4.01 13.99 -5.70
C ILE A 45 2.60 13.64 -5.22
N GLN A 46 1.66 14.58 -5.26
CA GLN A 46 0.25 14.33 -4.89
C GLN A 46 -0.41 13.28 -5.78
N SER A 47 -0.20 13.35 -7.09
CA SER A 47 -0.68 12.34 -8.05
C SER A 47 -0.08 10.95 -7.77
N THR A 48 1.23 10.92 -7.49
CA THR A 48 1.93 9.69 -7.10
C THR A 48 1.39 9.10 -5.81
N LEU A 49 1.14 9.94 -4.79
CA LEU A 49 0.53 9.55 -3.52
C LEU A 49 -0.87 8.97 -3.71
N ALA A 50 -1.71 9.59 -4.56
CA ALA A 50 -3.04 9.07 -4.87
C ALA A 50 -2.97 7.66 -5.47
N THR A 51 -2.08 7.45 -6.44
CA THR A 51 -1.87 6.15 -7.08
C THR A 51 -1.37 5.10 -6.07
N ARG A 52 -0.42 5.46 -5.21
CA ARG A 52 0.11 4.55 -4.18
C ARG A 52 -0.95 4.16 -3.14
N ARG A 53 -1.75 5.12 -2.68
CA ARG A 53 -2.87 4.85 -1.75
C ARG A 53 -3.92 3.93 -2.38
N GLN A 54 -4.23 4.12 -3.66
CA GLN A 54 -5.14 3.21 -4.39
C GLN A 54 -4.57 1.78 -4.42
N LYS A 55 -3.30 1.61 -4.79
CA LYS A 55 -2.64 0.29 -4.78
C LYS A 55 -2.62 -0.36 -3.39
N LEU A 56 -2.39 0.44 -2.34
CA LEU A 56 -2.45 -0.05 -0.97
C LEU A 56 -3.84 -0.58 -0.62
N GLN A 57 -4.91 0.13 -1.01
CA GLN A 57 -6.29 -0.32 -0.82
C GLN A 57 -6.58 -1.61 -1.58
N GLU A 58 -6.13 -1.71 -2.83
CA GLU A 58 -6.26 -2.94 -3.64
C GLU A 58 -5.55 -4.13 -2.96
N MET A 59 -4.32 -3.95 -2.46
CA MET A 59 -3.60 -4.98 -1.71
C MET A 59 -4.27 -5.36 -0.38
N GLN A 60 -4.86 -4.39 0.31
CA GLN A 60 -5.62 -4.63 1.54
C GLN A 60 -6.90 -5.45 1.27
N GLN A 61 -7.57 -5.23 0.14
CA GLN A 61 -8.73 -6.04 -0.26
C GLN A 61 -8.34 -7.50 -0.53
N VAL A 62 -7.16 -7.73 -1.13
CA VAL A 62 -6.61 -9.08 -1.30
C VAL A 62 -6.32 -9.74 0.06
N SER A 63 -5.82 -8.99 1.04
CA SER A 63 -5.56 -9.49 2.40
C SER A 63 -6.83 -9.70 3.25
N GLY A 64 -7.86 -8.87 3.06
CA GLY A 64 -9.11 -8.89 3.84
C GLY A 64 -10.03 -10.07 3.55
N SER A 65 -9.79 -10.79 2.43
CA SER A 65 -10.49 -12.04 2.11
C SER A 65 -9.96 -13.26 2.87
N SER A 66 -8.93 -13.10 3.70
CA SER A 66 -8.30 -14.18 4.46
C SER A 66 -8.00 -13.72 5.89
N THR A 67 -9.04 -13.27 6.61
CA THR A 67 -8.87 -12.87 8.02
C THR A 67 -8.50 -14.12 8.84
N LEU A 68 -7.25 -14.20 9.26
CA LEU A 68 -6.80 -15.07 10.35
C LEU A 68 -7.48 -14.56 11.65
N GLN A 69 -8.60 -15.17 12.01
CA GLN A 69 -9.10 -15.19 13.39
C GLN A 69 -8.64 -16.47 14.07
#